data_AF-A0A969Z929-F1
#
_entry.id   AF-A0A969Z929-F1
#
_cell.length_a   1.000
_cell.length_b   1.000
_cell.length_c   1.000
_cell.angle_alpha   90.00
_cell.angle_beta   90.00
_cell.angle_gamma   90.00
#
_symmetry.space_group_name_H-M   'P 1'
#
loop_
_entity.id
_entity.type
_entity.pdbx_description
1 polymer ?
#
loop_
_entity_poly.entity_id
_entity_poly.type
_entity_poly.pdbx_seq_one_letter_code
_entity_poly.pdbx_strand_id
1 'polypeptide(L)'
;MSEVEDDVQTLVIYKYLSLDLMRFYTNESIFFQEIYKDGFVFLYWTLNGEKVTEETPFIENVLLKPYFIEKEEVTITFNTDGGNNEIAPIIVQRYVPTSEPLYTPTKVNHHFIGW
;
A
#
# COMPACT_ATOMS: atom_id res chain seq x y z
N MET A 1 -22.47 13.60 33.43
CA MET A 1 -22.54 12.12 33.48
C MET A 1 -21.79 11.64 32.25
N SER A 2 -20.55 11.20 32.48
CA SER A 2 -19.57 10.52 31.59
C SER A 2 -19.36 11.05 30.17
N GLU A 3 -18.27 11.82 30.01
CA GLU A 3 -17.33 11.69 28.89
C GLU A 3 -16.90 10.23 28.75
N VAL A 4 -16.92 9.71 27.53
CA VAL A 4 -16.22 8.47 27.17
C VAL A 4 -14.94 8.91 26.47
N GLU A 5 -13.88 9.05 27.26
CA GLU A 5 -12.49 9.03 26.79
C GLU A 5 -12.15 7.60 26.36
N ASP A 6 -12.38 7.27 25.09
CA ASP A 6 -11.75 6.09 24.49
C ASP A 6 -10.36 6.48 23.95
N ASP A 7 -9.40 6.36 24.86
CA ASP A 7 -8.01 5.91 24.66
C ASP A 7 -7.32 6.34 23.35
N VAL A 8 -6.90 7.61 23.31
CA VAL A 8 -5.91 8.09 22.34
C VAL A 8 -4.55 7.50 22.73
N GLN A 9 -4.28 6.28 22.23
CA GLN A 9 -2.96 5.66 22.29
C GLN A 9 -1.97 6.57 21.57
N THR A 10 -1.21 7.30 22.38
CA THR A 10 -0.06 8.13 21.98
C THR A 10 1.04 7.20 21.47
N LEU A 11 0.97 6.80 20.20
CA LEU A 11 2.04 6.08 19.53
C LEU A 11 3.08 7.09 19.07
N VAL A 12 4.07 7.33 19.93
CA VAL A 12 5.26 8.14 19.65
C VAL A 12 5.90 7.67 18.34
N ILE A 13 6.12 8.65 17.47
CA ILE A 13 6.53 8.51 16.07
C ILE A 13 7.91 7.88 15.99
N TYR A 14 7.97 6.59 15.64
CA TYR A 14 9.10 6.00 14.93
C TYR A 14 8.58 4.83 14.10
N LYS A 15 7.88 5.05 12.98
CA LYS A 15 7.44 3.86 12.24
C LYS A 15 7.10 3.88 10.74
N TYR A 16 7.46 4.89 9.93
CA TYR A 16 7.23 4.76 8.47
C TYR A 16 8.29 5.45 7.60
N LEU A 17 9.57 5.17 7.88
CA LEU A 17 10.48 4.94 6.75
C LEU A 17 10.03 3.63 6.08
N SER A 18 10.25 3.49 4.77
CA SER A 18 9.87 2.33 3.96
C SER A 18 9.99 1.00 4.72
N LEU A 19 9.09 0.04 4.45
CA LEU A 19 9.09 -1.29 5.08
C LEU A 19 10.48 -1.98 5.05
N ASP A 20 11.32 -1.64 4.08
CA ASP A 20 12.70 -2.10 3.97
C ASP A 20 13.64 -1.45 5.01
N LEU A 21 13.49 -0.16 5.32
CA LEU A 21 14.34 0.52 6.30
C LEU A 21 14.06 0.07 7.74
N MET A 22 12.85 -0.38 8.07
CA MET A 22 12.52 -0.79 9.45
C MET A 22 12.89 -2.22 9.83
N ARG A 23 13.13 -3.11 8.85
CA ARG A 23 13.69 -4.43 9.14
C ARG A 23 15.11 -4.37 9.70
N PHE A 24 15.82 -3.25 9.49
CA PHE A 24 17.21 -3.09 9.94
C PHE A 24 17.37 -2.60 11.39
N TYR A 25 16.34 -2.01 12.01
CA TYR A 25 16.51 -1.30 13.30
C TYR A 25 15.82 -1.94 14.51
N THR A 26 14.92 -2.91 14.37
CA THR A 26 14.30 -3.58 15.53
C THR A 26 14.11 -5.08 15.29
N ASN A 27 14.67 -5.91 16.19
CA ASN A 27 14.51 -7.37 16.20
C ASN A 27 13.21 -7.84 16.90
N GLU A 28 12.24 -6.95 17.09
CA GLU A 28 10.95 -7.28 17.68
C GLU A 28 9.85 -7.29 16.63
N SER A 29 9.01 -8.32 16.69
CA SER A 29 7.84 -8.46 15.84
C SER A 29 6.80 -7.45 16.28
N ILE A 30 6.88 -6.23 15.75
CA ILE A 30 5.89 -5.20 16.01
C ILE A 30 4.64 -5.59 15.23
N PHE A 31 3.64 -6.13 15.92
CA PHE A 31 2.29 -6.32 15.38
C PHE A 31 1.78 -4.95 14.94
N PHE A 32 1.82 -4.68 13.63
CA PHE A 32 0.91 -3.72 13.06
C PHE A 32 -0.46 -4.32 13.33
N GLN A 33 -1.24 -3.76 14.24
CA GLN A 33 -2.68 -3.85 14.07
C GLN A 33 -2.90 -3.23 12.69
N GLU A 34 -3.04 -4.09 11.68
CA GLU A 34 -3.26 -3.65 10.31
C GLU A 34 -4.34 -2.59 10.40
N ILE A 35 -4.10 -1.44 9.78
CA ILE A 35 -5.08 -0.37 9.72
C ILE A 35 -6.20 -0.89 8.83
N TYR A 36 -7.10 -1.63 9.48
CA TYR A 36 -8.16 -2.39 8.89
C TYR A 36 -9.44 -1.65 9.18
N LYS A 37 -10.09 -1.22 8.11
CA LYS A 37 -11.43 -0.65 8.14
C LYS A 37 -12.22 -1.41 7.10
N ASP A 38 -13.23 -2.15 7.55
CA ASP A 38 -14.01 -3.00 6.66
C ASP A 38 -14.66 -2.18 5.53
N GLY A 39 -14.59 -2.71 4.31
CA GLY A 39 -15.00 -2.00 3.10
C GLY A 39 -14.03 -0.93 2.57
N PHE A 40 -12.89 -0.68 3.23
CA PHE A 40 -11.93 0.36 2.82
C PHE A 40 -10.50 -0.18 2.58
N VAL A 41 -9.72 0.57 1.81
CA VAL A 41 -8.28 0.38 1.58
C VAL A 41 -7.52 1.57 2.17
N PHE A 42 -6.54 1.30 3.03
CA PHE A 42 -5.60 2.32 3.51
C PHE A 42 -4.64 2.72 2.38
N LEU A 43 -4.47 4.02 2.14
CA LEU A 43 -3.54 4.51 1.13
C LEU A 43 -2.32 5.19 1.73
N TYR A 44 -2.52 6.17 2.61
CA TYR A 44 -1.44 6.98 3.18
C TYR A 44 -1.89 7.70 4.44
N TRP A 45 -0.93 8.29 5.14
CA TRP A 45 -1.17 9.16 6.28
C TRP A 45 -1.39 10.61 5.87
N THR A 46 -2.17 11.34 6.65
CA THR A 46 -2.39 12.77 6.50
C THR A 46 -2.06 13.53 7.77
N LEU A 47 -1.50 14.73 7.61
CA LEU A 47 -1.34 15.72 8.65
C LEU A 47 -2.20 16.93 8.28
N ASN A 48 -3.14 17.31 9.14
CA ASN A 48 -4.07 18.43 8.88
C ASN A 48 -4.82 18.33 7.52
N GLY A 49 -5.06 17.09 7.05
CA GLY A 49 -5.74 16.82 5.78
C GLY A 49 -4.81 16.72 4.56
N GLU A 50 -3.52 17.03 4.71
CA GLU A 50 -2.54 16.92 3.62
C GLU A 50 -1.78 15.60 3.68
N LYS A 51 -1.50 15.00 2.52
CA LYS A 51 -0.76 13.73 2.42
C LYS A 51 0.67 13.90 2.94
N VAL A 52 1.06 13.01 3.86
CA VAL A 52 2.44 12.88 4.32
C VAL A 52 3.24 12.07 3.32
N THR A 53 4.46 12.52 3.04
CA THR A 53 5.46 11.86 2.21
C THR A 53 6.75 11.65 3.00
N GLU A 54 7.71 10.91 2.43
CA GLU A 54 9.05 10.73 3.00
C GLU A 54 9.82 12.06 3.16
N GLU A 55 9.40 13.10 2.44
CA GLU A 55 10.01 14.44 2.47
C GLU A 55 9.36 15.38 3.49
N THR A 56 8.27 14.96 4.15
CA THR A 56 7.56 15.79 5.14
C THR A 56 8.38 15.90 6.44
N PRO A 57 8.90 17.07 6.81
CA PRO A 57 9.72 17.20 8.02
C PRO A 57 8.83 17.18 9.28
N PHE A 58 9.27 16.43 10.29
CA PHE A 58 8.66 16.43 11.62
C PHE A 58 9.68 16.97 12.63
N ILE A 59 9.35 18.08 13.27
CA ILE A 59 10.20 18.71 14.30
C ILE A 59 9.63 18.56 15.71
N GLU A 60 8.42 18.01 15.82
CA GLU A 60 7.69 17.76 17.07
C GLU A 60 6.76 16.56 16.92
N ASN A 61 6.11 16.17 18.02
CA ASN A 61 5.12 15.11 18.00
C ASN A 61 3.87 15.56 17.24
N VAL A 62 3.45 14.77 16.26
CA VAL A 62 2.25 14.98 15.45
C VAL A 62 1.29 13.79 15.53
N LEU A 63 0.00 14.07 15.37
CA LEU A 63 -1.02 13.04 15.21
C LEU A 63 -1.37 12.90 13.73
N LEU A 64 -1.01 11.78 13.13
CA LEU A 64 -1.36 11.45 11.74
C LEU A 64 -2.73 10.78 11.68
N LYS A 65 -3.50 11.10 10.64
CA LYS A 65 -4.80 10.47 10.37
C LYS A 65 -4.71 9.60 9.13
N PRO A 66 -5.19 8.35 9.15
CA PRO A 66 -5.16 7.48 7.99
C PRO A 66 -6.15 8.00 6.94
N TYR A 67 -5.71 8.00 5.68
CA TYR A 67 -6.58 8.23 4.53
C TYR A 67 -6.98 6.89 3.93
N PHE A 68 -8.29 6.71 3.80
CA PHE A 68 -8.91 5.51 3.27
C PHE A 68 -9.75 5.83 2.04
N ILE A 69 -9.85 4.86 1.14
CA ILE A 69 -10.84 4.85 0.06
C ILE A 69 -11.72 3.62 0.18
N GLU A 70 -12.91 3.64 -0.41
CA GLU A 70 -13.73 2.43 -0.53
C GLU A 70 -13.00 1.39 -1.39
N LYS A 71 -13.19 0.10 -1.05
CA LYS A 71 -12.69 -1.00 -1.86
C LYS A 71 -13.35 -0.95 -3.23
N GLU A 72 -12.52 -0.94 -4.26
CA GLU A 72 -12.94 -0.96 -5.64
C GLU A 72 -12.05 -1.98 -6.36
N GLU A 73 -12.68 -2.91 -7.07
CA GLU A 73 -11.97 -3.86 -7.91
C GLU A 73 -11.73 -3.28 -9.30
N VAL A 74 -10.53 -3.48 -9.81
CA VAL A 74 -10.15 -3.12 -11.18
C VAL A 74 -9.64 -4.35 -11.92
N THR A 75 -9.95 -4.41 -13.20
CA THR A 75 -9.49 -5.47 -14.10
C THR A 75 -8.26 -5.00 -14.85
N ILE A 76 -7.16 -5.73 -14.72
CA ILE A 76 -5.95 -5.54 -15.51
C ILE A 76 -5.97 -6.53 -16.67
N THR A 77 -5.88 -6.02 -17.90
CA THR A 77 -5.80 -6.81 -19.13
C THR A 77 -4.41 -6.67 -19.75
N PHE A 78 -3.87 -7.77 -20.27
CA PHE A 78 -2.52 -7.82 -20.82
C PHE A 78 -2.56 -7.88 -22.34
N ASN A 79 -1.99 -6.87 -22.99
CA ASN A 79 -1.81 -6.86 -24.44
C ASN A 79 -0.39 -7.35 -24.78
N THR A 80 -0.29 -8.51 -25.42
CA THR A 80 1.00 -9.13 -25.79
C THR A 80 1.56 -8.67 -27.13
N ASP A 81 0.89 -7.73 -27.82
CA ASP A 81 1.27 -7.21 -29.15
C ASP A 81 1.56 -8.34 -30.16
N GLY A 82 0.65 -9.30 -30.26
CA GLY A 82 0.76 -10.45 -31.16
C GLY A 82 1.75 -11.52 -30.69
N GLY A 83 2.18 -11.48 -29.43
CA GLY A 83 2.91 -12.57 -28.79
C GLY A 83 2.03 -13.81 -28.59
N ASN A 84 2.70 -14.95 -28.50
CA ASN A 84 2.11 -16.26 -28.26
C ASN A 84 1.52 -16.28 -26.84
N ASN A 85 0.33 -16.86 -26.74
CA ASN A 85 -0.51 -17.01 -25.53
C ASN A 85 -1.29 -15.74 -25.14
N GLU A 86 -2.61 -15.88 -25.09
CA GLU A 86 -3.48 -14.93 -24.43
C GLU A 86 -3.29 -15.06 -22.92
N ILE A 87 -3.21 -13.93 -22.22
CA ILE A 87 -3.05 -13.89 -20.77
C ILE A 87 -4.38 -13.46 -20.17
N ALA A 88 -4.91 -14.32 -19.30
CA ALA A 88 -6.16 -14.03 -18.61
C ALA A 88 -6.07 -12.71 -17.84
N PRO A 89 -7.11 -11.86 -17.88
CA PRO A 89 -7.19 -10.68 -17.04
C PRO A 89 -7.10 -11.06 -15.56
N ILE A 90 -6.52 -10.18 -14.76
CA ILE A 90 -6.52 -10.30 -13.29
C ILE A 90 -7.38 -9.21 -12.67
N ILE A 91 -8.09 -9.55 -11.59
CA ILE A 91 -8.89 -8.61 -10.81
C ILE A 91 -8.13 -8.31 -9.53
N VAL A 92 -7.92 -7.03 -9.25
CA VAL A 92 -7.16 -6.56 -8.08
C VAL A 92 -7.89 -5.44 -7.37
N GLN A 93 -7.59 -5.24 -6.09
CA GLN A 93 -8.05 -4.06 -5.37
C GLN A 93 -7.29 -2.83 -5.85
N ARG A 94 -8.02 -1.78 -6.22
CA ARG A 94 -7.47 -0.52 -6.71
C ARG A 94 -6.49 0.05 -5.69
N TYR A 95 -5.34 0.55 -6.18
CA TYR A 95 -4.25 1.13 -5.39
C TYR A 95 -3.52 0.17 -4.45
N VAL A 96 -3.86 -1.11 -4.44
CA VAL A 96 -3.08 -2.14 -3.73
C VAL A 96 -2.05 -2.72 -4.69
N PRO A 97 -0.75 -2.72 -4.36
CA PRO A 97 0.26 -3.39 -5.16
C PRO A 97 -0.11 -4.87 -5.35
N THR A 98 0.04 -5.36 -6.58
CA THR A 98 -0.17 -6.77 -6.93
C THR A 98 1.12 -7.37 -7.48
N SER A 99 1.23 -8.69 -7.50
CA SER A 99 2.28 -9.38 -8.24
C SER A 99 2.03 -9.31 -9.74
N GLU A 100 3.11 -9.31 -10.52
CA GLU A 100 3.06 -9.52 -11.97
C GLU A 100 2.41 -10.87 -12.32
N PRO A 101 1.85 -11.01 -13.53
CA PRO A 101 1.39 -12.30 -14.05
C PRO A 101 2.48 -13.36 -14.02
N LEU A 102 2.10 -14.59 -13.68
CA LEU A 102 3.02 -15.74 -13.68
C LEU A 102 3.52 -16.11 -15.09
N TYR A 103 2.85 -15.64 -16.14
CA TYR A 103 3.16 -16.00 -17.53
C TYR A 103 3.84 -14.84 -18.25
N THR A 104 4.96 -15.14 -18.91
CA THR A 104 5.67 -14.23 -19.81
C THR A 104 5.28 -14.54 -21.26
N PRO A 105 4.80 -13.55 -22.05
CA PRO A 105 4.48 -13.78 -23.46
C PRO A 105 5.77 -14.03 -24.25
N THR A 106 5.66 -14.75 -25.36
CA THR A 106 6.78 -14.98 -26.27
C THR A 106 6.45 -14.41 -27.64
N LYS A 107 7.37 -13.71 -28.29
CA LYS A 107 7.17 -13.17 -29.64
C LYS A 107 8.38 -13.55 -30.50
N VAL A 108 8.14 -14.05 -31.70
CA VAL A 108 9.21 -14.54 -32.60
C VAL A 108 10.24 -13.43 -32.83
N ASN A 109 11.53 -13.76 -32.71
CA ASN A 109 12.66 -12.83 -32.81
C ASN A 109 12.68 -11.68 -31.79
N HIS A 110 11.95 -11.79 -30.67
CA HIS A 110 11.93 -10.80 -29.60
C HIS A 110 12.21 -11.43 -28.23
N HIS A 111 12.72 -10.62 -27.31
CA HIS A 111 12.88 -10.96 -25.90
C HIS A 111 11.87 -10.18 -25.07
N PHE A 112 11.15 -10.87 -24.18
CA PHE A 112 10.29 -10.22 -23.20
C PHE A 112 11.15 -9.54 -22.13
N ILE A 113 10.93 -8.25 -21.89
CA ILE A 113 11.73 -7.44 -20.96
C ILE A 113 10.98 -7.05 -19.67
N GLY A 114 9.68 -7.31 -19.60
CA GLY A 114 8.84 -6.96 -18.45
C GLY A 114 7.43 -6.52 -18.85
N TRP A 115 6.59 -6.38 -17.83
CA TRP A 115 5.26 -5.76 -17.90
C TRP A 115 5.32 -4.25 -17.67
#